data_AF-A0A935M4B7-F1
#
_entry.id   AF-A0A935M4B7-F1
#
_cell.length_a   1.000
_cell.length_b   1.000
_cell.length_c   1.000
_cell.angle_alpha   90.00
_cell.angle_beta   90.00
_cell.angle_gamma   90.00
#
_symmetry.space_group_name_H-M   'P 1'
#
loop_
_entity.id
_entity.type
_entity.pdbx_description
1 polymer ?
#
loop_
_entity_poly.entity_id
_entity_poly.type
_entity_poly.pdbx_seq_one_letter_code
_entity_poly.pdbx_strand_id
1 'polypeptide(L)' 'MEQVYLFGPLPGVAMMAAMMSHVGTCCIGMTIDGTAVADVDVLMRCMQDGLDEVLAVATS' A
#
# COMPACT_ATOMS: atom_id res chain seq x y z
N MET A 1 -4.61 14.05 -14.78
CA MET A 1 -4.76 12.58 -14.74
C MET A 1 -5.29 12.23 -13.37
N GLU A 2 -6.49 11.66 -13.30
CA GLU A 2 -7.15 11.36 -12.03
C GLU A 2 -6.48 10.11 -11.40
N GLN A 3 -6.07 10.20 -10.14
CA GLN A 3 -5.53 9.08 -9.38
C GLN A 3 -6.66 8.46 -8.56
N VAL A 4 -6.91 7.17 -8.75
CA VAL A 4 -8.00 6.47 -8.08
C VAL A 4 -7.42 5.55 -7.01
N TYR A 5 -7.74 5.84 -5.76
CA TYR A 5 -7.36 5.04 -4.61
C TYR A 5 -8.58 4.26 -4.11
N LEU A 6 -8.46 2.94 -4.08
CA LEU A 6 -9.48 2.05 -3.56
C LEU A 6 -9.18 1.78 -2.09
N PHE A 7 -10.19 1.95 -1.23
CA PHE A 7 -10.08 1.63 0.20
C PHE A 7 -11.14 0.61 0.57
N GLY A 8 -10.69 -0.60 0.87
CA GLY A 8 -11.56 -1.66 1.38
C GLY A 8 -11.87 -1.48 2.87
N PRO A 9 -12.94 -2.11 3.37
CA PRO A 9 -13.29 -2.09 4.79
C PRO A 9 -12.29 -2.89 5.65
N LEU A 10 -12.34 -2.71 6.97
CA LEU A 10 -11.59 -3.52 7.95
C LEU A 10 -12.52 -4.49 8.74
N PRO A 11 -13.01 -5.60 8.16
CA PRO A 11 -13.70 -6.62 8.95
C PRO A 11 -12.66 -7.61 9.53
N GLY A 12 -12.07 -7.26 10.67
CA GLY A 12 -11.27 -8.20 11.50
C GLY A 12 -9.89 -8.57 10.96
N VAL A 13 -9.34 -7.80 10.02
CA VAL A 13 -7.96 -7.97 9.51
C VAL A 13 -7.09 -6.79 9.98
N ALA A 14 -5.79 -7.04 10.21
CA ALA A 14 -4.86 -5.98 10.65
C ALA A 14 -4.64 -4.91 9.57
N MET A 15 -4.74 -5.29 8.30
CA MET A 15 -4.55 -4.41 7.16
C MET A 15 -5.26 -4.99 5.93
N MET A 16 -5.84 -4.11 5.11
CA MET A 16 -6.33 -4.43 3.77
C MET A 16 -5.66 -3.50 2.76
N ALA A 17 -5.03 -4.07 1.74
CA ALA A 17 -4.49 -3.33 0.60
C ALA A 17 -5.34 -3.57 -0.65
N ALA A 18 -5.60 -2.51 -1.41
CA ALA A 18 -6.25 -2.57 -2.71
C ALA A 18 -5.40 -1.83 -3.74
N MET A 19 -5.29 -2.40 -4.94
CA MET A 19 -4.45 -1.86 -6.00
C MET A 19 -5.30 -1.57 -7.24
N MET A 20 -5.04 -0.43 -7.86
CA MET A 20 -5.63 -0.06 -9.15
C MET A 20 -4.54 0.41 -10.10
N SER A 21 -4.36 -0.33 -11.20
CA SER A 21 -3.46 0.04 -12.28
C SER A 21 -4.23 0.75 -13.39
N HIS A 22 -3.80 1.96 -13.75
CA HIS A 22 -4.39 2.75 -14.82
C HIS A 22 -3.34 3.64 -15.51
N VAL A 23 -3.30 3.62 -16.85
CA VAL A 23 -2.41 4.47 -17.68
C VAL A 23 -0.95 4.44 -17.19
N GLY A 24 -0.41 3.24 -16.97
CA GLY A 24 0.98 3.04 -16.56
C GLY A 24 1.30 3.45 -15.11
N THR A 25 0.30 3.87 -14.32
CA THR A 25 0.44 4.16 -12.89
C THR A 25 -0.33 3.12 -12.08
N CYS A 26 0.30 2.51 -11.07
CA CYS A 26 -0.38 1.68 -10.09
C CYS A 26 -0.57 2.46 -8.80
N CYS A 27 -1.81 2.67 -8.39
CA CYS A 27 -2.17 3.27 -7.10
C CYS A 27 -2.47 2.16 -6.10
N ILE A 28 -1.89 2.25 -4.90
CA ILE A 28 -2.10 1.29 -3.81
C ILE A 28 -2.76 2.05 -2.66
N GLY A 29 -3.97 1.65 -2.28
CA GLY A 29 -4.67 2.11 -1.08
C GLY A 29 -4.54 1.08 0.03
N MET A 30 -4.26 1.53 1.26
CA MET A 30 -4.10 0.67 2.42
C MET A 30 -5.01 1.17 3.55
N THR A 31 -5.87 0.29 4.05
CA THR A 31 -6.65 0.51 5.26
C THR A 31 -6.01 -0.31 6.39
N ILE A 32 -5.62 0.33 7.49
CA ILE A 32 -4.84 -0.30 8.57
C ILE A 32 -5.58 -0.19 9.89
N ASP A 33 -5.66 -1.29 10.64
CA ASP A 33 -6.19 -1.29 12.01
C ASP A 33 -5.08 -0.85 12.97
N GLY A 34 -5.18 0.39 13.44
CA GLY A 34 -4.23 0.98 14.39
C GLY A 34 -4.27 0.35 15.80
N THR A 35 -5.24 -0.52 16.10
CA THR A 35 -5.23 -1.31 17.34
C THR A 35 -4.45 -2.62 17.20
N ALA A 36 -4.33 -3.13 15.98
CA ALA A 36 -3.56 -4.34 15.66
C ALA A 36 -2.11 -4.03 15.25
N VAL A 37 -1.86 -2.85 14.68
CA VAL A 37 -0.51 -2.40 14.26
C VAL A 37 0.03 -1.39 15.27
N ALA A 38 1.12 -1.76 15.95
CA ALA A 38 1.71 -0.96 17.03
C ALA A 38 2.31 0.37 16.55
N ASP A 39 2.89 0.39 15.35
CA ASP A 39 3.49 1.58 14.74
C ASP A 39 3.21 1.58 13.24
N VAL A 40 2.23 2.40 12.85
CA VAL A 40 1.78 2.51 11.46
C VAL A 40 2.82 3.24 10.60
N ASP A 41 3.56 4.19 11.15
CA ASP A 41 4.56 4.96 10.40
C ASP A 41 5.74 4.06 10.00
N VAL A 42 6.18 3.18 10.91
CA VAL A 42 7.21 2.17 10.61
C VAL A 42 6.71 1.20 9.55
N LEU A 43 5.46 0.72 9.65
CA LEU A 43 4.85 -0.15 8.63
C LEU A 43 4.84 0.51 7.25
N MET A 44 4.42 1.78 7.17
CA MET A 44 4.36 2.53 5.92
C MET A 44 5.75 2.73 5.31
N ARG A 45 6.76 3.03 6.14
CA ARG A 45 8.14 3.17 5.68
C ARG A 45 8.70 1.85 5.14
N CYS A 46 8.50 0.75 5.85
CA CYS A 46 8.92 -0.58 5.36
C CYS A 46 8.22 -0.96 4.05
N MET A 47 6.93 -0.63 3.91
CA MET A 47 6.20 -0.89 2.67
C MET A 47 6.77 -0.08 1.50
N GLN A 48 7.12 1.19 1.74
CA GLN A 48 7.75 2.03 0.72
C GLN A 48 9.14 1.50 0.33
N ASP A 49 10.01 1.25 1.31
CA ASP A 49 11.36 0.73 1.08
C ASP A 49 11.33 -0.59 0.29
N GLY A 50 10.39 -1.49 0.62
CA GLY A 50 10.23 -2.77 -0.09
C GLY A 50 9.71 -2.62 -1.52
N LEU A 51 8.79 -1.69 -1.78
CA LEU A 51 8.34 -1.39 -3.15
C LEU A 51 9.46 -0.78 -3.99
N ASP A 52 10.25 0.12 -3.40
CA ASP A 52 11.42 0.72 -4.05
C ASP A 52 12.47 -0.34 -4.42
N GLU A 53 12.71 -1.32 -3.53
CA GLU A 53 13.60 -2.46 -3.82
C GLU A 53 13.11 -3.29 -5.01
N VAL A 54 11.81 -3.64 -5.04
CA VAL A 54 11.22 -4.40 -6.15
C VAL A 54 11.33 -3.63 -7.47
N LEU A 55 11.09 -2.31 -7.45
CA LEU A 55 11.23 -1.46 -8.63
C LEU A 55 12.69 -1.39 -9.11
N ALA A 56 13.66 -1.32 -8.19
CA ALA A 56 15.07 -1.32 -8.54
C ALA A 56 15.47 -2.61 -9.30
N VAL A 57 14.95 -3.77 -8.89
CA VAL A 57 15.17 -5.05 -9.59
C VAL A 57 14.51 -5.06 -10.97
N ALA A 58 13.28 -4.55 -11.09
CA ALA A 58 12.54 -4.54 -12.36
C ALA A 58 13.17 -3.65 -13.43
N THR A 59 13.98 -2.67 -13.02
CA THR A 59 14.62 -1.69 -13.91
C THR A 59 16.11 -2.00 -14.17
N SER A 60 16.61 -3.11 -13.63
CA SER A 60 18.01 -3.57 -13.78
C SER A 60 18.25 -4.39 -15.05
#